data_AF-A0A7S2NCB1-F1
#
_entry.id   AF-A0A7S2NCB1-F1
#
_cell.length_a   1.000
_cell.length_b   1.000
_cell.length_c   1.000
_cell.angle_alpha   90.00
_cell.angle_beta   90.00
_cell.angle_gamma   90.00
#
_symmetry.space_group_name_H-M   'P 1'
#
loop_
_entity.id
_entity.type
_entity.pdbx_description
1 polymer ?
#
loop_
_entity_poly.entity_id
_entity_poly.type
_entity_poly.pdbx_seq_one_letter_code
_entity_poly.pdbx_strand_id
1 'polypeptide(L)'
;VECRHIWLALFSWYGLVVKVNARCTMFRRGININALYEYHAHLFFFGFASEMRVDVGNCSALELPEQRIWDQGVNIPWIFVAWLLPLGAGALLLVVLGGFVALGESDFGSARYLHYTWHLPRRGAYKWCVGVMVLAPVLLPTLWFLQVLAYTSGSEEIDNLIVMKDCAVSGLLLIFSLNKLAFPSAPVHAWDGLPDFLALSFTRSLLQLLLQPNYSFSAKFVDALWTAQHGDQSRLRRYTGDPDRVLDVCRAAQAAEAQQRKVLEMSSL
;
A
#
# COMPACT_ATOMS: atom_id res chain seq x y z
N VAL A 1 -7.59 -5.17 1.97
CA VAL A 1 -6.22 -5.36 2.53
C VAL A 1 -5.28 -4.36 1.90
N GLU A 2 -5.20 -4.39 0.57
CA GLU A 2 -4.42 -3.45 -0.22
C GLU A 2 -4.78 -2.01 0.13
N CYS A 3 -6.07 -1.68 0.24
CA CYS A 3 -6.49 -0.34 0.67
C CYS A 3 -5.88 0.08 2.02
N ARG A 4 -5.75 -0.80 3.01
CA ARG A 4 -5.13 -0.43 4.31
C ARG A 4 -3.66 -0.09 4.16
N HIS A 5 -2.93 -0.87 3.37
CA HIS A 5 -1.51 -0.61 3.12
C HIS A 5 -1.30 0.58 2.20
N ILE A 6 -2.20 0.82 1.23
CA ILE A 6 -2.23 2.05 0.41
C ILE A 6 -2.45 3.27 1.30
N TRP A 7 -3.45 3.25 2.18
CA TRP A 7 -3.70 4.34 3.14
C TRP A 7 -2.51 4.55 4.07
N LEU A 8 -1.95 3.47 4.65
CA LEU A 8 -0.77 3.56 5.51
C LEU A 8 0.43 4.16 4.75
N ALA A 9 0.65 3.76 3.49
CA ALA A 9 1.69 4.33 2.63
C ALA A 9 1.45 5.82 2.39
N LEU A 10 0.23 6.20 2.01
CA LEU A 10 -0.16 7.60 1.77
C LEU A 10 0.03 8.48 3.00
N PHE A 11 -0.48 8.05 4.16
CA PHE A 11 -0.35 8.81 5.40
C PHE A 11 1.11 8.92 5.86
N SER A 12 1.87 7.82 5.77
CA SER A 12 3.30 7.83 6.13
C SER A 12 4.10 8.73 5.19
N TRP A 13 3.80 8.69 3.90
CA TRP A 13 4.41 9.51 2.87
C TRP A 13 4.11 11.00 3.02
N TYR A 14 2.83 11.35 3.14
CA TYR A 14 2.39 12.71 3.40
C TYR A 14 3.06 13.27 4.66
N GLY A 15 3.06 12.48 5.74
CA GLY A 15 3.75 12.83 6.97
C GLY A 15 5.25 13.06 6.77
N LEU A 16 5.94 12.24 5.98
CA LEU A 16 7.37 12.42 5.68
C LEU A 16 7.65 13.71 4.92
N VAL A 17 6.96 13.94 3.79
CA VAL A 17 7.17 15.13 2.96
C VAL A 17 6.96 16.40 3.77
N VAL A 18 5.87 16.46 4.54
CA VAL A 18 5.55 17.64 5.36
C VAL A 18 6.53 17.79 6.53
N LYS A 19 6.85 16.70 7.25
CA LYS A 19 7.76 16.76 8.41
C LYS A 19 9.17 17.19 8.03
N VAL A 20 9.73 16.67 6.94
CA VAL A 20 11.09 17.04 6.52
C VAL A 20 11.17 18.55 6.27
N ASN A 21 10.27 19.09 5.44
CA ASN A 21 10.27 20.50 5.08
C ASN A 21 9.95 21.43 6.27
N ALA A 22 8.96 21.07 7.09
CA ALA A 22 8.60 21.85 8.25
C ALA A 22 9.65 21.82 9.37
N ARG A 23 10.33 20.68 9.60
CA ARG A 23 11.38 20.60 10.62
C ARG A 23 12.66 21.32 10.20
N CYS A 24 13.06 21.24 8.93
CA CYS A 24 14.14 22.09 8.40
C CYS A 24 13.84 23.59 8.61
N THR A 25 12.57 24.00 8.54
CA THR A 25 12.13 25.38 8.85
C THR A 25 12.14 25.67 10.36
N MET A 26 11.75 24.70 11.19
CA MET A 26 11.57 24.85 12.64
C MET A 26 12.88 24.99 13.42
N PHE A 27 13.94 24.25 13.06
CA PHE A 27 15.22 24.27 13.78
C PHE A 27 15.82 25.68 13.88
N ARG A 28 15.43 26.57 12.98
CA ARG A 28 15.89 27.96 13.00
C ARG A 28 15.27 28.80 14.13
N ARG A 29 14.09 28.46 14.68
CA ARG A 29 13.28 29.47 15.43
C ARG A 29 12.34 28.98 16.55
N GLY A 30 12.24 27.68 16.89
CA GLY A 30 11.48 27.23 18.09
C GLY A 30 9.95 27.48 18.06
N ILE A 31 9.31 27.20 16.93
CA ILE A 31 7.94 27.66 16.58
C ILE A 31 6.86 26.57 16.79
N ASN A 32 5.59 26.99 16.88
CA ASN A 32 4.40 26.13 16.74
C ASN A 32 4.44 25.30 15.43
N ILE A 33 4.49 23.98 15.60
CA ILE A 33 4.74 23.00 14.54
C ILE A 33 3.55 22.83 13.60
N ASN A 34 2.32 22.99 14.10
CA ASN A 34 1.11 22.64 13.33
C ASN A 34 0.89 23.61 12.17
N ALA A 35 1.12 24.90 12.39
CA ALA A 35 1.02 25.93 11.36
C ALA A 35 2.00 25.68 10.20
N LEU A 36 3.24 25.29 10.53
CA LEU A 36 4.26 24.95 9.53
C LEU A 36 3.87 23.69 8.73
N TYR A 37 3.21 22.72 9.36
CA TYR A 37 2.74 21.52 8.65
C TYR A 37 1.66 21.85 7.62
N GLU A 38 0.70 22.69 7.98
CA GLU A 38 -0.36 23.11 7.05
C GLU A 38 0.22 23.91 5.88
N TYR A 39 1.12 24.86 6.15
CA TYR A 39 1.78 25.66 5.13
C TYR A 39 2.53 24.78 4.10
N HIS A 40 3.39 23.87 4.57
CA HIS A 40 4.16 23.00 3.67
C HIS A 40 3.31 21.96 2.97
N ALA A 41 2.25 21.47 3.61
CA ALA A 41 1.28 20.60 2.95
C ALA A 41 0.61 21.31 1.75
N HIS A 42 0.19 22.56 1.94
CA HIS A 42 -0.38 23.37 0.87
C HIS A 42 0.60 23.58 -0.27
N LEU A 43 1.84 23.95 0.05
CA LEU A 43 2.86 24.19 -0.96
C LEU A 43 3.14 22.95 -1.84
N PHE A 44 3.35 21.77 -1.25
CA PHE A 44 3.75 20.58 -2.01
C PHE A 44 2.58 19.78 -2.61
N PHE A 45 1.41 19.79 -1.99
CA PHE A 45 0.25 19.03 -2.48
C PHE A 45 -0.78 19.89 -3.22
N PHE A 46 -0.75 21.21 -3.10
CA PHE A 46 -1.63 22.10 -3.86
C PHE A 46 -0.88 23.09 -4.74
N GLY A 47 0.45 23.17 -4.61
CA GLY A 47 1.31 24.01 -5.45
C GLY A 47 1.37 25.48 -5.02
N PHE A 48 0.65 25.84 -3.96
CA PHE A 48 0.63 27.19 -3.40
C PHE A 48 0.43 27.12 -1.88
N ALA A 49 1.02 28.06 -1.16
CA ALA A 49 0.75 28.30 0.25
C ALA A 49 0.47 29.79 0.44
N SER A 50 -0.65 30.11 1.08
CA SER A 50 -1.00 31.49 1.41
C SER A 50 -0.09 32.03 2.50
N GLU A 51 0.03 33.36 2.54
CA GLU A 51 0.74 34.04 3.62
C GLU A 51 0.21 33.59 4.98
N MET A 52 1.13 33.25 5.88
CA MET A 52 0.80 32.74 7.20
C MET A 52 1.67 33.40 8.25
N ARG A 53 1.02 33.99 9.26
CA ARG A 53 1.71 34.53 10.43
C ARG A 53 1.66 33.51 11.57
N VAL A 54 2.82 33.05 12.01
CA VAL A 54 2.95 32.07 13.10
C VAL A 54 3.56 32.74 14.32
N ASP A 55 2.82 32.78 15.42
CA ASP A 55 3.33 33.32 16.67
C ASP A 55 4.41 32.40 17.27
N VAL A 56 5.58 32.97 17.58
CA VAL A 56 6.76 32.25 18.10
C VAL A 56 6.93 32.45 19.62
N GLY A 57 6.03 33.21 20.24
CA GLY A 57 6.15 33.64 21.64
C GLY A 57 7.03 34.89 21.79
N ASN A 58 6.97 35.50 22.99
CA ASN A 58 7.71 36.71 23.38
C ASN A 58 7.78 37.81 22.29
N CYS A 59 6.62 38.22 21.78
CA CYS A 59 6.45 39.35 20.83
C CYS A 59 7.05 39.18 19.42
N SER A 60 7.51 37.99 19.04
CA SER A 60 7.96 37.71 17.67
C SER A 60 6.97 36.84 16.90
N ALA A 61 6.65 37.27 15.68
CA ALA A 61 5.85 36.50 14.74
C ALA A 61 6.72 36.13 13.53
N LEU A 62 6.64 34.87 13.09
CA LEU A 62 7.20 34.44 11.83
C LEU A 62 6.17 34.71 10.74
N GLU A 63 6.51 35.60 9.82
CA GLU A 63 5.74 35.77 8.59
C GLU A 63 6.30 34.80 7.54
N LEU A 64 5.48 33.82 7.17
CA LEU A 64 5.71 32.96 6.02
C LEU A 64 5.02 33.65 4.83
N PRO A 65 5.77 34.14 3.83
CA PRO A 65 5.19 34.84 2.69
C PRO A 65 4.32 33.90 1.86
N GLU A 66 3.42 34.45 1.04
CA GLU A 66 2.79 33.65 -0.02
C GLU A 66 3.89 33.05 -0.90
N GLN A 67 3.80 31.74 -1.15
CA GLN A 67 4.73 31.05 -2.04
C GLN A 67 3.95 30.19 -3.04
N ARG A 68 4.38 30.26 -4.30
CA ARG A 68 3.98 29.30 -5.33
C ARG A 68 5.17 28.44 -5.67
N ILE A 69 4.91 27.18 -5.98
CA ILE A 69 5.96 26.20 -6.30
C ILE A 69 6.87 26.67 -7.46
N TRP A 70 6.33 27.48 -8.35
CA TRP A 70 7.02 28.00 -9.54
C TRP A 70 7.92 29.20 -9.26
N ASP A 71 7.74 29.88 -8.12
CA ASP A 71 8.49 31.10 -7.79
C ASP A 71 9.93 30.78 -7.39
N GLN A 72 10.15 29.59 -6.81
CA GLN A 72 11.45 29.10 -6.39
C GLN A 72 11.70 27.76 -7.05
N GLY A 73 12.44 27.74 -8.16
CA GLY A 73 12.72 26.52 -8.94
C GLY A 73 13.31 25.35 -8.15
N VAL A 74 13.86 25.60 -6.96
CA VAL A 74 14.36 24.60 -5.99
C VAL A 74 13.25 23.66 -5.48
N ASN A 75 11.99 24.10 -5.48
CA ASN A 75 10.85 23.32 -4.98
C ASN A 75 10.24 22.39 -6.04
N ILE A 76 10.60 22.56 -7.31
CA ILE A 76 10.04 21.76 -8.41
C ILE A 76 10.37 20.27 -8.24
N PRO A 77 11.60 19.82 -7.96
CA PRO A 77 11.87 18.39 -7.73
C PRO A 77 11.07 17.79 -6.57
N TRP A 78 10.80 18.59 -5.53
CA TRP A 78 10.01 18.16 -4.38
C TRP A 78 8.54 17.91 -4.74
N ILE A 79 7.94 18.74 -5.59
CA ILE A 79 6.54 18.51 -6.02
C ILE A 79 6.42 17.20 -6.80
N PHE A 80 7.37 16.92 -7.69
CA PHE A 80 7.38 15.68 -8.46
C PHE A 80 7.47 14.48 -7.52
N VAL A 81 8.44 14.50 -6.60
CA VAL A 81 8.61 13.44 -5.62
C VAL A 81 7.36 13.28 -4.76
N ALA A 82 6.82 14.38 -4.20
CA ALA A 82 5.63 14.40 -3.35
C ALA A 82 4.41 13.74 -3.99
N TRP A 83 4.25 13.88 -5.31
CA TRP A 83 3.11 13.34 -6.05
C TRP A 83 3.29 11.93 -6.60
N LEU A 84 4.52 11.39 -6.68
CA LEU A 84 4.75 10.03 -7.21
C LEU A 84 3.91 8.97 -6.48
N LEU A 85 3.91 8.99 -5.15
CA LEU A 85 3.19 7.99 -4.36
C LEU A 85 1.66 8.19 -4.43
N PRO A 86 1.10 9.40 -4.26
CA PRO A 86 -0.33 9.66 -4.49
C PRO A 86 -0.82 9.26 -5.88
N LEU A 87 -0.08 9.58 -6.93
CA LEU A 87 -0.44 9.22 -8.31
C LEU A 87 -0.39 7.69 -8.51
N GLY A 88 0.66 7.03 -8.02
CA GLY A 88 0.76 5.57 -8.07
C GLY A 88 -0.37 4.88 -7.29
N ALA A 89 -0.72 5.40 -6.12
CA ALA A 89 -1.84 4.91 -5.30
C ALA A 89 -3.20 5.12 -5.97
N GLY A 90 -3.43 6.31 -6.55
CA GLY A 90 -4.65 6.62 -7.30
C GLY A 90 -4.81 5.72 -8.52
N ALA A 91 -3.75 5.55 -9.31
CA ALA A 91 -3.73 4.63 -10.46
C ALA A 91 -3.99 3.18 -10.01
N LEU A 92 -3.37 2.74 -8.91
CA LEU A 92 -3.60 1.42 -8.34
C LEU A 92 -5.06 1.22 -7.97
N LEU A 93 -5.68 2.17 -7.27
CA LEU A 93 -7.10 2.13 -6.92
C LEU A 93 -7.99 2.03 -8.17
N LEU A 94 -7.68 2.76 -9.24
CA LEU A 94 -8.40 2.66 -10.51
C LEU A 94 -8.25 1.27 -11.14
N VAL A 95 -7.06 0.65 -11.10
CA VAL A 95 -6.84 -0.73 -11.58
C VAL A 95 -7.66 -1.74 -10.77
N VAL A 96 -7.70 -1.58 -9.44
CA VAL A 96 -8.49 -2.46 -8.56
C VAL A 96 -9.99 -2.29 -8.82
N LEU A 97 -10.49 -1.06 -8.81
CA LEU A 97 -11.92 -0.79 -8.98
C LEU A 97 -12.39 -1.11 -10.40
N GLY A 98 -11.63 -0.74 -11.43
CA GLY A 98 -11.95 -1.05 -12.82
C GLY A 98 -11.93 -2.55 -13.08
N GLY A 99 -10.97 -3.29 -12.51
CA GLY A 99 -10.94 -4.75 -12.61
C GLY A 99 -12.10 -5.43 -11.89
N PHE A 100 -12.53 -4.89 -10.74
CA PHE A 100 -13.71 -5.37 -10.02
C PHE A 100 -15.01 -5.10 -10.79
N VAL A 101 -15.19 -3.90 -11.36
CA VAL A 101 -16.35 -3.58 -12.20
C VAL A 101 -16.40 -4.46 -13.44
N ALA A 102 -15.26 -4.69 -14.09
CA ALA A 102 -15.16 -5.57 -15.26
C ALA A 102 -15.46 -7.04 -14.95
N LEU A 103 -15.31 -7.47 -13.69
CA LEU A 103 -15.67 -8.82 -13.25
C LEU A 103 -17.20 -9.01 -13.22
N GLY A 104 -17.97 -7.93 -13.05
CA GLY A 104 -19.44 -7.95 -13.00
C GLY A 104 -20.04 -8.63 -11.76
N GLU A 105 -19.21 -8.98 -10.78
CA GLU A 105 -19.64 -9.65 -9.55
C GLU A 105 -19.96 -8.63 -8.46
N SER A 106 -21.12 -8.77 -7.83
CA SER A 106 -21.53 -7.95 -6.68
C SER A 106 -21.36 -8.67 -5.34
N ASP A 107 -21.15 -9.99 -5.39
CA ASP A 107 -20.98 -10.82 -4.20
C ASP A 107 -19.50 -11.04 -3.86
N PHE A 108 -19.10 -10.52 -2.70
CA PHE A 108 -17.76 -10.71 -2.12
C PHE A 108 -17.52 -12.13 -1.56
N GLY A 109 -18.59 -12.93 -1.43
CA GLY A 109 -18.53 -14.35 -1.14
C GLY A 109 -18.27 -15.22 -2.38
N SER A 110 -18.30 -14.67 -3.59
CA SER A 110 -18.07 -15.46 -4.80
C SER A 110 -16.60 -15.91 -4.91
N ALA A 111 -16.40 -17.15 -5.38
CA ALA A 111 -15.06 -17.65 -5.70
C ALA A 111 -14.38 -16.83 -6.80
N ARG A 112 -15.15 -16.28 -7.75
CA ARG A 112 -14.65 -15.36 -8.79
C ARG A 112 -14.03 -14.10 -8.21
N TYR A 113 -14.69 -13.46 -7.24
CA TYR A 113 -14.13 -12.31 -6.54
C TYR A 113 -12.82 -12.68 -5.82
N LEU A 114 -12.81 -13.81 -5.12
CA LEU A 114 -11.60 -14.27 -4.43
C LEU A 114 -10.46 -14.52 -5.40
N HIS A 115 -10.71 -15.26 -6.48
CA HIS A 115 -9.75 -15.53 -7.55
C HIS A 115 -9.18 -14.22 -8.12
N TYR A 116 -10.04 -13.25 -8.44
CA TYR A 116 -9.62 -11.92 -8.88
C TYR A 116 -8.65 -11.26 -7.89
N THR A 117 -9.03 -11.19 -6.60
CA THR A 117 -8.19 -10.52 -5.60
C THR A 117 -6.89 -11.26 -5.27
N TRP A 118 -6.86 -12.60 -5.39
CA TRP A 118 -5.63 -13.38 -5.21
C TRP A 118 -4.66 -13.19 -6.37
N HIS A 119 -5.16 -12.95 -7.58
CA HIS A 119 -4.36 -12.74 -8.78
C HIS A 119 -3.99 -11.28 -9.05
N LEU A 120 -4.68 -10.34 -8.41
CA LEU A 120 -4.48 -8.91 -8.61
C LEU A 120 -3.00 -8.49 -8.51
N PRO A 121 -2.21 -8.95 -7.52
CA PRO A 121 -0.80 -8.56 -7.41
C PRO A 121 0.11 -9.11 -8.51
N ARG A 122 -0.33 -10.15 -9.22
CA ARG A 122 0.42 -10.76 -10.32
C ARG A 122 0.25 -9.99 -11.61
N ARG A 123 -0.80 -9.16 -11.72
CA ARG A 123 -1.09 -8.36 -12.92
C ARG A 123 0.01 -7.32 -13.15
N GLY A 124 0.45 -7.17 -14.40
CA GLY A 124 1.49 -6.20 -14.76
C GLY A 124 1.15 -4.77 -14.34
N ALA A 125 -0.10 -4.33 -14.57
CA ALA A 125 -0.56 -3.00 -14.19
C ALA A 125 -0.44 -2.72 -12.69
N TYR A 126 -0.77 -3.72 -11.85
CA TYR A 126 -0.60 -3.62 -10.40
C TYR A 126 0.88 -3.41 -10.03
N LYS A 127 1.77 -4.25 -10.58
CA LYS A 127 3.21 -4.18 -10.33
C LYS A 127 3.80 -2.83 -10.77
N TRP A 128 3.37 -2.30 -11.90
CA TRP A 128 3.77 -0.98 -12.38
C TRP A 128 3.35 0.13 -11.41
N CYS A 129 2.10 0.14 -10.95
CA CYS A 129 1.62 1.15 -10.01
C CYS A 129 2.40 1.09 -8.68
N VAL A 130 2.59 -0.11 -8.12
CA VAL A 130 3.41 -0.30 -6.90
C VAL A 130 4.87 0.11 -7.14
N GLY A 131 5.43 -0.19 -8.31
CA GLY A 131 6.77 0.26 -8.71
C GLY A 131 6.90 1.78 -8.69
N VAL A 132 5.93 2.51 -9.24
CA VAL A 132 5.89 3.99 -9.18
C VAL A 132 5.82 4.47 -7.73
N MET A 133 5.00 3.84 -6.88
CA MET A 133 4.92 4.18 -5.45
C MET A 133 6.26 3.97 -4.72
N VAL A 134 7.04 2.95 -5.11
CA VAL A 134 8.37 2.66 -4.53
C VAL A 134 9.44 3.67 -4.95
N LEU A 135 9.29 4.35 -6.09
CA LEU A 135 10.23 5.41 -6.48
C LEU A 135 10.24 6.57 -5.48
N ALA A 136 9.10 6.89 -4.87
CA ALA A 136 8.98 8.01 -3.94
C ALA A 136 9.91 7.88 -2.70
N PRO A 137 9.88 6.79 -1.90
CA PRO A 137 10.80 6.62 -0.77
C PRO A 137 12.26 6.41 -1.16
N VAL A 138 12.58 6.12 -2.42
CA VAL A 138 13.96 6.08 -2.91
C VAL A 138 14.44 7.48 -3.28
N LEU A 139 13.64 8.23 -4.03
CA LEU A 139 14.00 9.55 -4.52
C LEU A 139 14.00 10.61 -3.42
N LEU A 140 13.14 10.50 -2.41
CA LEU A 140 13.09 11.45 -1.29
C LEU A 140 14.41 11.58 -0.53
N PRO A 141 14.98 10.50 0.05
CA PRO A 141 16.25 10.60 0.76
C PRO A 141 17.39 10.98 -0.18
N THR A 142 17.37 10.56 -1.45
CA THR A 142 18.38 10.97 -2.43
C THR A 142 18.33 12.47 -2.70
N LEU A 143 17.14 13.01 -3.00
CA LEU A 143 16.94 14.44 -3.23
C LEU A 143 17.34 15.25 -2.00
N TRP A 144 16.89 14.80 -0.82
CA TRP A 144 17.20 15.47 0.43
C TRP A 144 18.71 15.45 0.73
N PHE A 145 19.37 14.31 0.60
CA PHE A 145 20.82 14.19 0.79
C PHE A 145 21.61 15.09 -0.17
N LEU A 146 21.22 15.13 -1.44
CA LEU A 146 21.84 16.03 -2.43
C LEU A 146 21.66 17.50 -2.06
N GLN A 147 20.49 17.89 -1.54
CA GLN A 147 20.26 19.26 -1.06
C GLN A 147 21.08 19.59 0.18
N VAL A 148 21.19 18.67 1.13
CA VAL A 148 22.05 18.84 2.32
C VAL A 148 23.50 19.08 1.86
N LEU A 149 24.03 18.23 0.97
CA LEU A 149 25.39 18.40 0.44
C LEU A 149 25.61 19.70 -0.33
N ALA A 150 24.60 20.16 -1.09
CA ALA A 150 24.75 21.33 -1.96
C ALA A 150 24.55 22.66 -1.22
N TYR A 151 23.71 22.69 -0.18
CA TYR A 151 23.20 23.95 0.39
C TYR A 151 23.41 24.12 1.89
N THR A 152 23.86 23.09 2.61
CA THR A 152 24.05 23.18 4.06
C THR A 152 25.53 23.12 4.44
N SER A 153 25.90 23.81 5.51
CA SER A 153 27.25 23.74 6.08
C SER A 153 27.21 23.96 7.59
N GLY A 154 28.13 23.32 8.32
CA GLY A 154 28.27 23.53 9.77
C GLY A 154 27.13 22.93 10.58
N SER A 155 26.49 23.73 11.45
CA SER A 155 25.44 23.24 12.37
C SER A 155 24.17 22.76 11.65
N GLU A 156 23.91 23.24 10.42
CA GLU A 156 22.76 22.81 9.63
C GLU A 156 22.82 21.33 9.24
N GLU A 157 24.02 20.74 9.12
CA GLU A 157 24.19 19.31 8.85
C GLU A 157 23.67 18.45 10.02
N ILE A 158 23.98 18.88 11.25
CA ILE A 158 23.55 18.21 12.48
C ILE A 158 22.03 18.28 12.60
N ASP A 159 21.42 19.44 12.33
CA ASP A 159 19.97 19.61 12.35
C ASP A 159 19.29 18.66 11.35
N ASN A 160 19.82 18.53 10.13
CA ASN A 160 19.30 17.60 9.13
C ASN A 160 19.38 16.13 9.58
N LEU A 161 20.43 15.73 10.28
CA LEU A 161 20.53 14.38 10.86
C LEU A 161 19.47 14.13 11.94
N ILE A 162 19.13 15.15 12.74
CA ILE A 162 18.06 15.05 13.74
C ILE A 162 16.70 14.90 13.04
N VAL A 163 16.44 15.69 11.99
CA VAL A 163 15.22 15.54 11.18
C VAL A 163 15.11 14.12 10.61
N MET A 164 16.23 13.54 10.17
CA MET A 164 16.24 12.19 9.59
C MET A 164 15.85 11.14 10.63
N LYS A 165 16.40 11.27 11.84
CA LYS A 165 16.04 10.41 12.98
C LYS A 165 14.54 10.52 13.30
N ASP A 166 14.00 11.73 13.35
CA ASP A 166 12.58 11.97 13.66
C ASP A 166 11.63 11.42 12.58
N CYS A 167 12.11 11.33 11.35
CA CYS A 167 11.38 10.77 10.21
C CYS A 167 11.49 9.25 10.09
N ALA A 168 12.42 8.60 10.82
CA ALA A 168 12.73 7.18 10.66
C ALA A 168 11.50 6.27 10.83
N VAL A 169 10.64 6.54 11.83
CA VAL A 169 9.43 5.73 12.07
C VAL A 169 8.47 5.80 10.89
N SER A 170 8.21 7.00 10.36
CA SER A 170 7.35 7.16 9.18
C SER A 170 7.97 6.50 7.94
N GLY A 171 9.30 6.57 7.79
CA GLY A 171 10.04 5.86 6.74
C GLY A 171 9.89 4.33 6.83
N LEU A 172 10.06 3.77 8.03
CA LEU A 172 9.90 2.33 8.28
C LEU A 172 8.46 1.86 8.02
N LEU A 173 7.46 2.62 8.47
CA LEU A 173 6.04 2.31 8.19
C LEU A 173 5.74 2.35 6.69
N LEU A 174 6.31 3.31 5.97
CA LEU A 174 6.19 3.41 4.52
C LEU A 174 6.81 2.19 3.83
N ILE A 175 8.07 1.85 4.13
CA ILE A 175 8.74 0.66 3.58
C ILE A 175 7.95 -0.61 3.89
N PHE A 176 7.50 -0.77 5.14
CA PHE A 176 6.67 -1.90 5.54
C PHE A 176 5.39 -2.00 4.72
N SER A 177 4.68 -0.89 4.55
CA SER A 177 3.43 -0.84 3.78
C SER A 177 3.63 -1.17 2.30
N LEU A 178 4.69 -0.65 1.68
CA LEU A 178 5.04 -0.92 0.28
C LEU A 178 5.53 -2.36 0.10
N ASN A 179 6.30 -2.90 1.03
CA ASN A 179 6.72 -4.30 1.01
C ASN A 179 5.51 -5.24 1.05
N LYS A 180 4.49 -4.94 1.86
CA LYS A 180 3.23 -5.69 1.89
C LYS A 180 2.40 -5.58 0.62
N LEU A 181 2.50 -4.46 -0.10
CA LEU A 181 1.86 -4.28 -1.41
C LEU A 181 2.60 -5.00 -2.52
N ALA A 182 3.94 -4.97 -2.51
CA ALA A 182 4.80 -5.59 -3.51
C ALA A 182 4.85 -7.12 -3.39
N PHE A 183 4.84 -7.64 -2.16
CA PHE A 183 4.94 -9.06 -1.86
C PHE A 183 3.77 -9.54 -0.98
N PRO A 184 2.56 -9.63 -1.56
CA PRO A 184 1.41 -10.11 -0.81
C PRO A 184 1.58 -11.58 -0.45
N SER A 185 1.21 -11.92 0.77
CA SER A 185 1.41 -13.26 1.35
C SER A 185 0.29 -14.26 1.02
N ALA A 186 -0.60 -13.94 0.08
CA ALA A 186 -1.71 -14.83 -0.25
C ALA A 186 -1.18 -16.03 -1.07
N PRO A 187 -1.38 -17.27 -0.60
CA PRO A 187 -1.13 -18.42 -1.45
C PRO A 187 -2.16 -18.41 -2.58
N VAL A 188 -1.68 -18.65 -3.79
CA VAL A 188 -2.51 -18.79 -4.97
C VAL A 188 -2.29 -20.19 -5.49
N HIS A 189 -3.36 -20.93 -5.63
CA HIS A 189 -3.30 -22.35 -5.97
C HIS A 189 -3.70 -22.53 -7.44
N ALA A 190 -3.10 -23.47 -8.15
CA ALA A 190 -3.40 -23.67 -9.58
C ALA A 190 -4.88 -23.97 -9.85
N TRP A 191 -5.57 -24.54 -8.87
CA TRP A 191 -6.97 -24.94 -8.95
C TRP A 191 -7.98 -23.82 -8.75
N ASP A 192 -7.56 -22.65 -8.27
CA ASP A 192 -8.50 -21.56 -7.95
C ASP A 192 -9.08 -20.86 -9.20
N GLY A 193 -8.56 -21.16 -10.38
CA GLY A 193 -9.06 -20.67 -11.67
C GLY A 193 -9.96 -21.67 -12.41
N LEU A 194 -10.19 -22.87 -11.85
CA LEU A 194 -11.03 -23.87 -12.50
C LEU A 194 -12.51 -23.45 -12.52
N PRO A 195 -13.27 -23.73 -13.60
CA PRO A 195 -14.67 -23.34 -13.70
C PRO A 195 -15.52 -23.81 -12.52
N ASP A 196 -15.29 -25.04 -12.06
CA ASP A 196 -16.02 -25.62 -10.92
C ASP A 196 -15.73 -24.88 -9.61
N PHE A 197 -14.48 -24.47 -9.40
CA PHE A 197 -14.11 -23.66 -8.24
C PHE A 197 -14.72 -22.26 -8.32
N LEU A 198 -14.67 -21.63 -9.49
CA LEU A 198 -15.24 -20.30 -9.72
C LEU A 198 -16.78 -20.27 -9.54
N ALA A 199 -17.45 -21.42 -9.65
CA ALA A 199 -18.88 -21.57 -9.39
C ALA A 199 -19.24 -21.73 -7.91
N LEU A 200 -18.24 -21.79 -7.01
CA LEU A 200 -18.47 -21.90 -5.57
C LEU A 200 -18.85 -20.55 -4.96
N SER A 201 -19.64 -20.61 -3.88
CA SER A 201 -20.00 -19.46 -3.05
C SER A 201 -19.54 -19.71 -1.61
N PHE A 202 -19.07 -18.65 -0.97
CA PHE A 202 -18.58 -18.68 0.40
C PHE A 202 -19.40 -17.76 1.28
N THR A 203 -19.62 -18.18 2.52
CA THR A 203 -20.30 -17.37 3.53
C THR A 203 -19.35 -16.30 4.05
N ARG A 204 -19.34 -15.13 3.40
CA ARG A 204 -18.58 -13.96 3.84
C ARG A 204 -19.48 -12.75 4.06
N SER A 205 -19.52 -12.24 5.28
CA SER A 205 -20.20 -10.98 5.57
C SER A 205 -19.32 -9.77 5.27
N LEU A 206 -19.94 -8.60 5.05
CA LEU A 206 -19.22 -7.33 4.91
C LEU A 206 -18.30 -7.05 6.10
N LEU A 207 -18.76 -7.36 7.32
CA LEU A 207 -17.95 -7.23 8.53
C LEU A 207 -16.72 -8.14 8.48
N GLN A 208 -16.85 -9.36 7.99
CA GLN A 208 -15.70 -10.27 7.82
C GLN A 208 -14.73 -9.78 6.74
N LEU A 209 -15.17 -9.06 5.70
CA LEU A 209 -14.23 -8.43 4.75
C LEU A 209 -13.39 -7.34 5.40
N LEU A 210 -14.00 -6.58 6.32
CA LEU A 210 -13.30 -5.55 7.09
C LEU A 210 -12.36 -6.19 8.11
N LEU A 211 -12.82 -7.16 8.90
CA LEU A 211 -12.01 -7.76 9.96
C LEU A 211 -10.98 -8.76 9.44
N GLN A 212 -11.31 -9.51 8.39
CA GLN A 212 -10.48 -10.58 7.84
C GLN A 212 -10.04 -10.28 6.39
N PRO A 213 -8.77 -9.91 6.21
CA PRO A 213 -8.10 -9.85 4.92
C PRO A 213 -8.32 -11.06 3.99
N ASN A 214 -8.42 -10.84 2.67
CA ASN A 214 -8.56 -11.93 1.69
C ASN A 214 -7.42 -12.95 1.72
N TYR A 215 -6.19 -12.55 2.02
CA TYR A 215 -5.07 -13.48 2.21
C TYR A 215 -5.27 -14.36 3.46
N SER A 216 -5.78 -13.77 4.55
CA SER A 216 -6.07 -14.50 5.79
C SER A 216 -7.25 -15.44 5.60
N PHE A 217 -8.24 -15.04 4.81
CA PHE A 217 -9.31 -15.93 4.36
C PHE A 217 -8.75 -17.12 3.59
N SER A 218 -7.92 -16.90 2.57
CA SER A 218 -7.30 -17.98 1.78
C SER A 218 -6.55 -18.98 2.67
N ALA A 219 -5.67 -18.50 3.55
CA ALA A 219 -4.90 -19.37 4.44
C ALA A 219 -5.79 -20.21 5.38
N LYS A 220 -6.82 -19.60 6.00
CA LYS A 220 -7.73 -20.33 6.88
C LYS A 220 -8.67 -21.27 6.12
N PHE A 221 -9.04 -20.93 4.89
CA PHE A 221 -9.82 -21.79 4.03
C PHE A 221 -9.03 -23.03 3.64
N VAL A 222 -7.75 -22.89 3.29
CA VAL A 222 -6.86 -24.02 2.99
C VAL A 222 -6.65 -24.92 4.20
N ASP A 223 -6.49 -24.36 5.41
CA ASP A 223 -6.46 -25.14 6.66
C ASP A 223 -7.79 -25.89 6.91
N ALA A 224 -8.93 -25.24 6.64
CA ALA A 224 -10.25 -25.86 6.75
C ALA A 224 -10.45 -26.99 5.72
N LEU A 225 -9.95 -26.83 4.49
CA LEU A 225 -9.93 -27.90 3.49
C LEU A 225 -9.09 -29.08 3.96
N TRP A 226 -7.88 -28.82 4.47
CA TRP A 226 -6.98 -29.85 4.96
C TRP A 226 -7.62 -30.66 6.10
N THR A 227 -8.19 -29.99 7.10
CA THR A 227 -8.88 -30.67 8.23
C THR A 227 -10.09 -31.48 7.77
N ALA A 228 -10.87 -30.93 6.84
CA ALA A 228 -12.03 -31.63 6.29
C ALA A 228 -11.66 -32.84 5.42
N GLN A 229 -10.51 -32.81 4.74
CA GLN A 229 -9.97 -33.99 4.06
C GLN A 229 -9.64 -35.14 5.02
N HIS A 230 -9.33 -34.84 6.28
CA HIS A 230 -9.04 -35.81 7.34
C HIS A 230 -10.27 -36.14 8.20
N GLY A 231 -11.47 -35.81 7.73
CA GLY A 231 -12.74 -36.20 8.36
C GLY A 231 -13.39 -35.16 9.26
N ASP A 232 -12.74 -34.04 9.57
CA ASP A 232 -13.34 -32.95 10.37
C ASP A 232 -13.84 -31.79 9.48
N GLN A 233 -15.11 -31.84 9.11
CA GLN A 233 -15.75 -30.80 8.30
C GLN A 233 -16.18 -29.55 9.09
N SER A 234 -16.05 -29.54 10.41
CA SER A 234 -16.63 -28.49 11.27
C SER A 234 -16.12 -27.09 10.95
N ARG A 235 -14.85 -26.97 10.55
CA ARG A 235 -14.22 -25.70 10.14
C ARG A 235 -14.71 -25.24 8.78
N LEU A 236 -14.83 -26.16 7.82
CA LEU A 236 -15.24 -25.85 6.45
C LEU A 236 -16.68 -25.34 6.38
N ARG A 237 -17.57 -25.89 7.21
CA ARG A 237 -18.96 -25.43 7.37
C ARG A 237 -19.11 -23.96 7.79
N ARG A 238 -18.05 -23.33 8.32
CA ARG A 238 -18.05 -21.90 8.65
C ARG A 238 -17.85 -21.00 7.44
N TYR A 239 -17.39 -21.57 6.33
CA TYR A 239 -17.02 -20.83 5.11
C TYR A 239 -17.95 -21.11 3.93
N THR A 240 -18.74 -22.18 3.97
CA THR A 240 -19.65 -22.57 2.88
C THR A 240 -20.90 -23.25 3.44
N GLY A 241 -22.03 -23.10 2.74
CA GLY A 241 -23.25 -23.84 3.00
C GLY A 241 -23.23 -25.28 2.48
N ASP A 242 -22.26 -25.61 1.61
CA ASP A 242 -22.12 -26.92 0.98
C ASP A 242 -20.64 -27.38 1.07
N PRO A 243 -20.21 -27.92 2.23
CA PRO A 243 -18.83 -28.32 2.45
C PRO A 243 -18.42 -29.52 1.59
N ASP A 244 -19.35 -30.43 1.27
CA ASP A 244 -19.08 -31.65 0.52
C ASP A 244 -18.73 -31.31 -0.94
N ARG A 245 -19.55 -30.46 -1.59
CA ARG A 245 -19.26 -29.97 -2.94
C ARG A 245 -17.91 -29.25 -3.03
N VAL A 246 -17.60 -28.40 -2.04
CA VAL A 246 -16.32 -27.69 -2.01
C VAL A 246 -15.15 -28.68 -1.90
N LEU A 247 -15.26 -29.71 -1.06
CA LEU A 247 -14.23 -30.75 -0.94
C LEU A 247 -14.05 -31.54 -2.23
N ASP A 248 -15.14 -31.91 -2.88
CA ASP A 248 -15.10 -32.69 -4.13
C ASP A 248 -14.41 -31.92 -5.24
N VAL A 249 -14.78 -30.64 -5.43
CA VAL A 249 -14.13 -29.75 -6.41
C VAL A 249 -12.64 -29.60 -6.10
N CYS A 250 -12.28 -29.33 -4.85
CA CYS A 250 -10.88 -29.16 -4.47
C CYS A 250 -10.07 -30.48 -4.59
N ARG A 251 -10.65 -31.63 -4.24
CA ARG A 251 -10.01 -32.95 -4.39
C ARG A 251 -9.79 -33.30 -5.85
N ALA A 252 -10.80 -33.11 -6.70
CA ALA A 252 -10.68 -33.34 -8.14
C ALA A 252 -9.57 -32.48 -8.74
N ALA A 253 -9.48 -31.22 -8.32
CA ALA A 253 -8.45 -30.32 -8.79
C ALA A 253 -7.03 -30.69 -8.32
N GLN A 254 -6.88 -31.09 -7.05
CA GLN A 254 -5.61 -31.60 -6.51
C GLN A 254 -5.16 -32.88 -7.22
N ALA A 255 -6.11 -33.80 -7.52
CA ALA A 255 -5.82 -35.02 -8.25
C ALA A 255 -5.35 -34.72 -9.68
N ALA A 256 -5.99 -33.77 -10.37
CA ALA A 256 -5.59 -33.34 -11.70
C ALA A 256 -4.18 -32.71 -11.70
N GLU A 257 -3.88 -31.86 -10.71
CA GLU A 257 -2.56 -31.23 -10.56
C GLU A 257 -1.47 -32.28 -10.29
N ALA A 258 -1.74 -33.25 -9.41
CA ALA A 258 -0.82 -34.35 -9.12
C ALA A 258 -0.54 -35.19 -10.37
N GLN A 259 -1.55 -35.43 -11.21
CA GLN A 259 -1.37 -36.17 -12.46
C GLN A 259 -0.54 -35.39 -13.48
N GLN A 260 -0.77 -34.09 -13.63
CA GLN A 260 0.03 -33.24 -14.52
C GLN A 260 1.52 -33.19 -14.12
N ARG A 261 1.82 -33.11 -12.82
CA ARG A 261 3.20 -33.13 -12.33
C ARG A 261 3.94 -34.41 -12.70
N LYS A 262 3.28 -35.57 -12.52
CA LYS A 262 3.85 -36.87 -12.94
C LYS A 262 4.18 -36.92 -14.42
N VAL A 263 3.30 -36.37 -15.27
CA VAL A 263 3.54 -36.31 -16.72
C VAL A 263 4.74 -35.42 -17.05
N LEU A 264 4.86 -34.25 -16.41
CA LEU A 264 5.99 -33.35 -16.63
C LEU A 264 7.32 -33.99 -16.21
N GLU A 265 7.35 -34.66 -15.05
CA GLU A 265 8.52 -35.40 -14.56
C GLU A 265 8.94 -36.50 -15.54
N MET A 266 7.98 -37.27 -16.07
CA MET A 266 8.26 -38.30 -17.08
C MET A 266 8.74 -37.72 -18.42
N SER A 267 8.30 -36.52 -18.80
CA SER A 267 8.73 -35.87 -20.05
C SER A 267 10.12 -35.22 -19.98
N SER A 268 10.66 -35.06 -18.77
CA SER A 268 11.98 -34.46 -18.51
C SER A 268 13.12 -35.48 -18.42
N LEU A 269 12.79 -36.77 -18.51
CA LEU A 269 13.70 -37.92 -18.51
C LEU A 269 13.91 -38.44 -19.93
#